data_AF-A0A5N7C505-F1
#
_entry.id   AF-A0A5N7C505-F1
#
_cell.length_a   1.000
_cell.length_b   1.000
_cell.length_c   1.000
_cell.angle_alpha   90.00
_cell.angle_beta   90.00
_cell.angle_gamma   90.00
#
_symmetry.space_group_name_H-M   'P 1'
#
loop_
_entity.id
_entity.type
_entity.pdbx_description
1 polymer ?
#
loop_
_entity_poly.entity_id
_entity_poly.type
_entity_poly.pdbx_seq_one_letter_code
_entity_poly.pdbx_strand_id
1 'polypeptide(L)'
;MGYYDDDGNYHSFRRGVERAADRIMHPFHHHDHHHDHGHHHHDRQDTVVADDRGPVRIREGVREDVRIVEPRSGGGRNNADTVPIPCHFIRIGDILILQGRPCQVIRISVSPQTGQHRYLGVDLFTRQLQEESSFISNPSPSVVVQTMLGPVYKTYRILDLRDGEIVAMTETGDVKQGIPVVPQGHLFRRIKDAFEEGRGSVRALVINDGGRELVVDYKVIHASRL
;
A
#
# COMPACT_ATOMS: atom_id res chain seq x y z
N MET A 1 -17.38 6.18 -17.72
CA MET A 1 -15.97 5.88 -18.03
C MET A 1 -15.38 7.12 -18.68
N GLY A 2 -14.16 7.50 -18.35
CA GLY A 2 -13.49 8.71 -18.82
C GLY A 2 -11.99 8.56 -18.67
N TYR A 3 -11.21 9.50 -19.21
CA TYR A 3 -9.75 9.50 -19.17
C TYR A 3 -9.25 10.88 -18.74
N TYR A 4 -8.01 10.92 -18.22
CA TYR A 4 -7.30 12.16 -17.97
C TYR A 4 -6.32 12.39 -19.13
N ASP A 5 -6.18 13.64 -19.56
CA ASP A 5 -5.09 14.03 -20.46
C ASP A 5 -3.78 14.27 -19.69
N ASP A 6 -2.69 14.44 -20.43
CA ASP A 6 -1.34 14.64 -19.88
C ASP A 6 -1.22 15.97 -19.09
N ASP A 7 -2.18 16.88 -19.24
CA ASP A 7 -2.30 18.13 -18.49
C ASP A 7 -3.17 17.99 -17.23
N GLY A 8 -3.68 16.79 -16.95
CA GLY A 8 -4.43 16.46 -15.73
C GLY A 8 -5.93 16.79 -15.77
N ASN A 9 -6.48 17.13 -16.93
CA ASN A 9 -7.91 17.43 -17.07
C ASN A 9 -8.72 16.15 -17.34
N TYR A 10 -9.87 16.02 -16.67
CA TYR A 10 -10.76 14.86 -16.80
C TYR A 10 -11.74 15.00 -17.97
N HIS A 11 -11.74 14.02 -18.87
CA HIS A 11 -12.67 13.90 -19.99
C HIS A 11 -13.59 12.69 -19.82
N SER A 12 -14.90 12.92 -19.79
CA SER A 12 -15.87 11.82 -19.73
C SER A 12 -16.29 11.38 -21.14
N PHE A 13 -16.24 10.06 -21.41
CA PHE A 13 -16.70 9.51 -22.70
C PHE A 13 -18.22 9.70 -22.91
N ARG A 14 -18.98 10.05 -21.85
CA ARG A 14 -20.42 10.26 -21.92
C ARG A 14 -20.80 11.62 -22.50
N ARG A 15 -19.90 12.60 -22.53
CA ARG A 15 -20.15 13.92 -23.13
C ARG A 15 -19.94 13.97 -24.65
N GLY A 16 -19.37 12.90 -25.23
CA GLY A 16 -19.09 12.83 -26.66
C GLY A 16 -20.29 12.52 -27.56
N VAL A 17 -21.44 12.11 -27.00
CA VAL A 17 -22.62 11.72 -27.79
C VAL A 17 -23.57 12.91 -28.03
N GLU A 18 -23.48 13.99 -27.25
CA GLU A 18 -24.38 15.15 -27.38
C GLU A 18 -24.00 16.10 -28.53
N ARG A 19 -22.83 15.96 -29.17
CA ARG A 19 -22.41 16.83 -30.28
C ARG A 19 -22.53 16.22 -31.68
N ALA A 20 -23.07 15.01 -31.81
CA ALA A 20 -23.28 14.36 -33.11
C ALA A 20 -24.75 14.26 -33.54
N ALA A 21 -25.70 14.73 -32.72
CA ALA A 21 -27.14 14.67 -33.03
C ALA A 21 -27.70 15.94 -33.71
N ASP A 22 -26.89 16.99 -33.92
CA ASP A 22 -27.33 18.26 -34.54
C ASP A 22 -27.13 18.33 -36.07
N ARG A 23 -26.78 17.21 -36.71
CA ARG A 23 -26.85 17.08 -38.17
C ARG A 23 -27.50 15.77 -38.50
N ILE A 24 -28.82 15.78 -38.72
CA ILE A 24 -29.53 15.06 -39.79
C ILE A 24 -31.05 15.19 -39.51
N MET A 25 -31.76 15.71 -40.53
CA MET A 25 -33.23 15.79 -40.74
C MET A 25 -34.01 17.04 -40.28
N HIS A 26 -34.19 17.96 -41.23
CA HIS A 26 -35.51 18.51 -41.60
C HIS A 26 -35.86 17.89 -42.98
N PRO A 27 -37.13 17.59 -43.35
CA PRO A 27 -38.12 18.66 -43.59
C PRO A 27 -39.64 18.34 -43.38
N PHE A 28 -40.39 19.44 -43.20
CA PHE A 28 -41.84 19.70 -43.42
C PHE A 28 -42.87 19.60 -42.26
N HIS A 29 -43.36 20.81 -41.87
CA HIS A 29 -44.74 21.27 -41.56
C HIS A 29 -45.56 20.64 -40.40
N HIS A 30 -46.39 21.32 -39.56
CA HIS A 30 -46.98 22.67 -39.46
C HIS A 30 -47.63 22.86 -38.05
N HIS A 31 -47.83 24.13 -37.60
CA HIS A 31 -48.74 24.65 -36.52
C HIS A 31 -48.39 24.32 -35.05
N ASP A 32 -48.51 25.17 -34.01
CA ASP A 32 -49.01 26.55 -33.83
C ASP A 32 -48.60 27.06 -32.41
N HIS A 33 -48.69 28.38 -32.22
CA HIS A 33 -48.82 29.14 -30.95
C HIS A 33 -47.62 29.47 -30.01
N HIS A 34 -47.38 30.80 -29.96
CA HIS A 34 -46.81 31.71 -28.97
C HIS A 34 -46.66 31.23 -27.51
N HIS A 35 -45.55 31.60 -26.86
CA HIS A 35 -45.54 32.61 -25.79
C HIS A 35 -44.12 33.08 -25.45
N ASP A 36 -43.98 34.40 -25.39
CA ASP A 36 -42.87 35.21 -24.90
C ASP A 36 -42.59 34.93 -23.42
N HIS A 37 -41.32 34.75 -23.04
CA HIS A 37 -40.75 35.14 -21.74
C HIS A 37 -39.22 35.00 -21.77
N GLY A 38 -38.54 36.14 -21.81
CA GLY A 38 -37.09 36.22 -21.67
C GLY A 38 -36.61 35.84 -20.27
N HIS A 39 -35.46 35.16 -20.20
CA HIS A 39 -34.62 35.14 -19.01
C HIS A 39 -33.13 35.09 -19.41
N HIS A 40 -32.42 36.11 -18.94
CA HIS A 40 -30.97 36.30 -19.06
C HIS A 40 -30.19 35.13 -18.45
N HIS A 41 -29.27 34.54 -19.22
CA HIS A 41 -28.17 33.75 -18.71
C HIS A 41 -27.16 34.66 -17.99
N HIS A 42 -26.96 34.44 -16.69
CA HIS A 42 -25.82 34.96 -15.96
C HIS A 42 -24.87 33.78 -15.72
N ASP A 43 -23.76 33.75 -16.46
CA ASP A 43 -22.63 32.88 -16.18
C ASP A 43 -22.12 33.17 -14.76
N ARG A 44 -22.20 32.18 -13.88
CA ARG A 44 -21.38 32.10 -12.67
C ARG A 44 -20.36 30.99 -12.88
N GLN A 45 -19.14 31.39 -13.21
CA GLN A 45 -17.97 30.54 -13.00
C GLN A 45 -17.79 30.37 -11.48
N ASP A 46 -18.09 29.18 -10.95
CA ASP A 46 -17.66 28.80 -9.60
C ASP A 46 -16.17 28.46 -9.66
N THR A 47 -15.32 29.49 -9.50
CA THR A 47 -13.92 29.29 -9.15
C THR A 47 -13.88 28.82 -7.69
N VAL A 48 -13.67 27.52 -7.49
CA VAL A 48 -13.46 26.95 -6.15
C VAL A 48 -12.08 27.40 -5.66
N VAL A 49 -12.06 28.45 -4.85
CA VAL A 49 -10.87 28.85 -4.08
C VAL A 49 -10.64 27.77 -3.03
N ALA A 50 -9.48 27.12 -3.08
CA ALA A 50 -9.07 26.16 -2.06
C ALA A 50 -8.94 26.88 -0.71
N ASP A 51 -9.84 26.59 0.23
CA ASP A 51 -9.73 27.01 1.63
C ASP A 51 -8.79 26.01 2.34
N ASP A 52 -7.65 26.49 2.84
CA ASP A 52 -6.58 25.73 3.54
C ASP A 52 -6.99 25.20 4.92
N ARG A 53 -8.30 25.06 5.18
CA ARG A 53 -8.83 24.58 6.46
C ARG A 53 -9.33 23.16 6.27
N GLY A 54 -8.53 22.21 6.78
CA GLY A 54 -8.87 20.78 6.79
C GLY A 54 -10.24 20.47 7.43
N PRO A 55 -10.76 19.25 7.25
CA PRO A 55 -12.12 18.91 7.62
C PRO A 55 -12.31 18.90 9.15
N VAL A 56 -13.20 19.78 9.64
CA VAL A 56 -13.60 19.84 11.05
C VAL A 56 -14.83 18.98 11.28
N ARG A 57 -14.83 18.15 12.34
CA ARG A 57 -16.06 17.50 12.83
C ARG A 57 -16.61 18.28 14.02
N ILE A 58 -17.93 18.47 14.05
CA ILE A 58 -18.65 19.05 15.18
C ILE A 58 -19.55 17.96 15.76
N ARG A 59 -19.33 17.60 17.03
CA ARG A 59 -20.26 16.80 17.83
C ARG A 59 -20.44 17.51 19.16
N GLU A 60 -21.70 17.74 19.55
CA GLU A 60 -22.05 18.38 20.84
C GLU A 60 -21.45 19.78 21.06
N GLY A 61 -21.29 20.56 19.99
CA GLY A 61 -20.84 21.97 20.07
C GLY A 61 -19.33 22.16 20.28
N VAL A 62 -18.54 21.09 20.33
CA VAL A 62 -17.08 21.16 20.41
C VAL A 62 -16.49 20.92 19.01
N ARG A 63 -15.66 21.86 18.55
CA ARG A 63 -14.87 21.71 17.32
C ARG A 63 -13.66 20.85 17.64
N GLU A 64 -13.60 19.65 17.09
CA GLU A 64 -12.39 18.82 17.16
C GLU A 64 -11.59 18.96 15.86
N ASP A 65 -10.36 19.48 15.99
CA ASP A 65 -9.39 19.49 14.91
C ASP A 65 -8.93 18.05 14.65
N VAL A 66 -9.48 17.42 13.60
CA VAL A 66 -9.02 16.11 13.14
C VAL A 66 -7.71 16.31 12.40
N ARG A 67 -6.59 16.18 13.13
CA ARG A 67 -5.27 16.09 12.50
C ARG A 67 -5.26 14.87 11.59
N ILE A 68 -5.12 15.09 10.29
CA ILE A 68 -4.65 14.06 9.36
C ILE A 68 -3.23 13.74 9.84
N VAL A 69 -3.10 12.66 10.61
CA VAL A 69 -1.78 12.15 10.96
C VAL A 69 -1.28 11.44 9.72
N GLU A 70 -0.49 12.15 8.91
CA GLU A 70 0.47 11.49 8.04
C GLU A 70 1.19 10.42 8.89
N PRO A 71 1.37 9.19 8.38
CA PRO A 71 2.01 8.12 9.12
C PRO A 71 3.32 8.70 9.65
N ARG A 72 3.44 8.77 10.99
CA ARG A 72 4.49 9.52 11.67
C ARG A 72 5.84 9.11 11.07
N SER A 73 6.37 9.97 10.19
CA SER A 73 7.75 9.93 9.72
C SER A 73 8.65 10.44 10.85
N GLY A 74 8.59 9.75 11.98
CA GLY A 74 9.47 9.94 13.11
C GLY A 74 10.72 9.11 12.91
N GLY A 75 11.63 9.61 12.07
CA GLY A 75 13.00 9.10 11.96
C GLY A 75 13.37 8.49 10.62
N GLY A 76 13.62 9.35 9.61
CA GLY A 76 14.63 9.15 8.55
C GLY A 76 14.67 7.85 7.75
N ARG A 77 13.67 6.98 7.82
CA ARG A 77 13.61 5.71 7.08
C ARG A 77 12.79 5.91 5.83
N ASN A 78 13.45 5.69 4.69
CA ASN A 78 12.87 5.82 3.36
C ASN A 78 11.59 4.98 3.26
N ASN A 79 10.51 5.60 2.81
CA ASN A 79 9.19 4.98 2.65
C ASN A 79 9.19 3.80 1.64
N ALA A 80 10.30 3.59 0.91
CA ALA A 80 10.45 2.56 -0.12
C ALA A 80 10.53 1.13 0.43
N ASP A 81 10.90 0.95 1.70
CA ASP A 81 11.10 -0.39 2.29
C ASP A 81 9.85 -0.93 3.02
N THR A 82 8.71 -0.22 2.94
CA THR A 82 7.47 -0.63 3.61
C THR A 82 6.23 -0.47 2.73
N VAL A 83 5.22 -1.30 2.95
CA VAL A 83 3.94 -1.25 2.24
C VAL A 83 2.76 -1.31 3.22
N PRO A 84 1.67 -0.54 2.99
CA PRO A 84 0.48 -0.64 3.82
C PRO A 84 -0.25 -1.97 3.57
N ILE A 85 -0.57 -2.68 4.65
CA ILE A 85 -1.32 -3.93 4.64
C ILE A 85 -2.63 -3.70 5.40
N PRO A 86 -3.80 -3.92 4.75
CA PRO A 86 -5.07 -3.84 5.45
C PRO A 86 -5.15 -4.84 6.60
N CYS A 87 -5.65 -4.40 7.75
CA CYS A 87 -5.63 -5.20 8.99
C CYS A 87 -6.33 -6.56 8.87
N HIS A 88 -7.35 -6.70 8.00
CA HIS A 88 -8.06 -7.95 7.75
C HIS A 88 -7.23 -9.01 6.99
N PHE A 89 -6.10 -8.62 6.39
CA PHE A 89 -5.14 -9.55 5.78
C PHE A 89 -4.02 -9.99 6.71
N ILE A 90 -4.02 -9.55 7.97
CA ILE A 90 -2.91 -9.82 8.88
C ILE A 90 -3.25 -11.01 9.79
N ARG A 91 -2.30 -11.94 9.92
CA ARG A 91 -2.39 -13.16 10.72
C ARG A 91 -1.21 -13.28 11.67
N ILE A 92 -1.36 -14.14 12.68
CA ILE A 92 -0.25 -14.53 13.55
C ILE A 92 0.82 -15.22 12.69
N GLY A 93 2.08 -14.83 12.89
CA GLY A 93 3.21 -15.28 12.09
C GLY A 93 3.63 -14.31 10.99
N ASP A 94 2.76 -13.37 10.58
CA ASP A 94 3.10 -12.35 9.59
C ASP A 94 4.16 -11.39 10.13
N ILE A 95 4.92 -10.76 9.22
CA ILE A 95 5.93 -9.77 9.58
C ILE A 95 5.36 -8.37 9.33
N LEU A 96 5.35 -7.55 10.38
CA LEU A 96 4.94 -6.15 10.34
C LEU A 96 6.05 -5.24 10.84
N ILE A 97 5.98 -3.97 10.48
CA ILE A 97 6.77 -2.93 11.08
C ILE A 97 6.05 -2.47 12.35
N LEU A 98 6.64 -2.79 13.51
CA LEU A 98 6.18 -2.35 14.82
C LEU A 98 7.24 -1.43 15.44
N GLN A 99 6.85 -0.21 15.81
CA GLN A 99 7.74 0.83 16.33
C GLN A 99 8.95 1.05 15.40
N GLY A 100 8.70 1.02 14.09
CA GLY A 100 9.71 1.19 13.05
C GLY A 100 10.58 -0.05 12.79
N ARG A 101 10.36 -1.20 13.45
CA ARG A 101 11.19 -2.40 13.34
C ARG A 101 10.42 -3.60 12.76
N PRO A 102 11.03 -4.43 11.91
CA PRO A 102 10.38 -5.63 11.40
C PRO A 102 10.24 -6.68 12.52
N CYS A 103 9.00 -7.03 12.83
CA CYS A 103 8.63 -7.92 13.92
C CYS A 103 7.68 -9.00 13.42
N GLN A 104 7.88 -10.23 13.90
CA GLN A 104 6.94 -11.32 13.67
C GLN A 104 5.77 -11.21 14.65
N VAL A 105 4.55 -11.14 14.14
CA VAL A 105 3.32 -11.03 14.93
C VAL A 105 3.09 -12.32 15.72
N ILE A 106 2.94 -12.21 17.04
CA ILE A 106 2.64 -13.33 17.92
C ILE A 106 1.24 -13.23 18.54
N ARG A 107 0.64 -12.03 18.56
CA ARG A 107 -0.71 -11.81 19.09
C ARG A 107 -1.37 -10.62 18.43
N ILE A 108 -2.67 -10.77 18.16
CA ILE A 108 -3.54 -9.72 17.63
C ILE A 108 -4.67 -9.51 18.64
N SER A 109 -4.93 -8.26 18.99
CA SER A 109 -6.02 -7.86 19.88
C SER A 109 -6.73 -6.64 19.33
N VAL A 110 -7.91 -6.31 19.85
CA VAL A 110 -8.65 -5.09 19.50
C VAL A 110 -8.78 -4.23 20.75
N SER A 111 -8.43 -2.96 20.64
CA SER A 111 -8.57 -1.97 21.71
C SER A 111 -10.06 -1.73 21.99
N PRO A 112 -10.56 -1.99 23.21
CA PRO A 112 -11.97 -1.78 23.53
C PRO A 112 -12.40 -0.31 23.43
N GLN A 113 -11.47 0.62 23.67
CA GLN A 113 -11.73 2.06 23.68
C GLN A 113 -11.76 2.67 22.28
N THR A 114 -10.88 2.21 21.39
CA THR A 114 -10.64 2.84 20.08
C THR A 114 -11.08 1.99 18.89
N GLY A 115 -11.38 0.70 19.11
CA GLY A 115 -11.65 -0.26 18.03
C GLY A 115 -10.46 -0.54 17.13
N GLN A 116 -9.25 -0.07 17.48
CA GLN A 116 -8.04 -0.31 16.71
C GLN A 116 -7.50 -1.70 16.97
N HIS A 117 -6.94 -2.34 15.94
CA HIS A 117 -6.15 -3.54 16.13
C HIS A 117 -4.85 -3.18 16.83
N ARG A 118 -4.44 -4.00 17.80
CA ARG A 118 -3.17 -3.91 18.51
C ARG A 118 -2.39 -5.19 18.25
N TYR A 119 -1.19 -5.03 17.73
CA TYR A 119 -0.30 -6.11 17.34
C TYR A 119 0.87 -6.17 18.32
N LEU A 120 1.10 -7.35 18.88
CA LEU A 120 2.30 -7.67 19.64
C LEU A 120 3.16 -8.60 18.77
N GLY A 121 4.41 -8.23 18.59
CA GLY A 121 5.37 -8.99 17.80
C GLY A 121 6.75 -9.07 18.44
N VAL A 122 7.58 -9.97 17.91
CA VAL A 122 8.98 -10.13 18.30
C VAL A 122 9.86 -9.55 17.20
N ASP A 123 10.72 -8.58 17.53
CA ASP A 123 11.70 -8.01 16.60
C ASP A 123 12.63 -9.11 16.08
N LEU A 124 12.76 -9.22 14.75
CA LEU A 124 13.53 -10.29 14.10
C LEU A 124 15.03 -10.23 14.39
N PHE A 125 15.57 -9.04 14.64
CA PHE A 125 16.98 -8.78 14.92
C PHE A 125 17.28 -8.79 16.42
N THR A 126 16.50 -8.07 17.22
CA THR A 126 16.80 -7.89 18.66
C THR A 126 16.09 -8.89 19.57
N ARG A 127 15.08 -9.59 19.05
CA ARG A 127 14.21 -10.51 19.80
C ARG A 127 13.43 -9.87 20.95
N GLN A 128 13.35 -8.54 20.97
CA GLN A 128 12.54 -7.81 21.93
C GLN A 128 11.07 -7.80 21.50
N LEU A 129 10.17 -7.74 22.48
CA LEU A 129 8.75 -7.57 22.23
C LEU A 129 8.44 -6.12 21.85
N GLN A 130 7.65 -5.95 20.80
CA GLN A 130 7.19 -4.67 20.30
C GLN A 130 5.68 -4.68 20.17
N GLU A 131 5.04 -3.57 20.53
CA GLU A 131 3.60 -3.39 20.43
C GLU A 131 3.27 -2.11 19.68
N GLU A 132 2.36 -2.20 18.72
CA GLU A 132 1.83 -1.05 17.98
C GLU A 132 0.35 -1.23 17.62
N SER A 133 -0.37 -0.11 17.52
CA SER A 133 -1.78 -0.07 17.13
C SER A 133 -1.93 0.31 15.66
N SER A 134 -2.97 -0.21 15.00
CA SER A 134 -3.29 0.05 13.60
C SER A 134 -3.59 1.52 13.33
N PHE A 135 -3.21 1.98 12.15
CA PHE A 135 -3.55 3.30 11.64
C PHE A 135 -4.96 3.27 11.06
N ILE A 136 -5.81 4.22 11.46
CA ILE A 136 -7.14 4.42 10.88
C ILE A 136 -7.09 5.61 9.92
N SER A 137 -7.59 5.44 8.70
CA SER A 137 -7.74 6.50 7.71
C SER A 137 -9.14 6.47 7.09
N ASN A 138 -9.61 7.64 6.64
CA ASN A 138 -10.91 7.82 6.00
C ASN A 138 -10.71 8.42 4.59
N PRO A 139 -10.32 7.62 3.57
CA PRO A 139 -10.00 8.16 2.25
C PRO A 139 -11.21 8.76 1.52
N SER A 140 -12.43 8.35 1.87
CA SER A 140 -13.67 8.93 1.35
C SER A 140 -14.80 8.81 2.39
N PRO A 141 -15.91 9.56 2.23
CA PRO A 141 -17.06 9.45 3.12
C PRO A 141 -17.54 7.99 3.25
N SER A 142 -17.79 7.55 4.48
CA SER A 142 -18.23 6.19 4.82
C SER A 142 -17.21 5.07 4.57
N VAL A 143 -15.99 5.37 4.14
CA VAL A 143 -14.91 4.39 3.99
C VAL A 143 -13.92 4.55 5.14
N VAL A 144 -13.79 3.51 5.95
CA VAL A 144 -12.81 3.42 7.04
C VAL A 144 -11.81 2.33 6.71
N VAL A 145 -10.53 2.69 6.64
CA VAL A 145 -9.44 1.75 6.34
C VAL A 145 -8.51 1.68 7.54
N GLN A 146 -8.34 0.47 8.07
CA GLN A 146 -7.34 0.16 9.09
C GLN A 146 -6.17 -0.58 8.46
N THR A 147 -4.96 -0.07 8.65
CA THR A 147 -3.74 -0.64 8.07
C THR A 147 -2.61 -0.73 9.09
N MET A 148 -1.68 -1.63 8.80
CA MET A 148 -0.33 -1.66 9.38
C MET A 148 0.69 -1.58 8.24
N LEU A 149 1.95 -1.32 8.56
CA LEU A 149 3.03 -1.39 7.59
C LEU A 149 3.66 -2.78 7.61
N GLY A 150 3.87 -3.39 6.45
CA GLY A 150 4.70 -4.58 6.27
C GLY A 150 6.01 -4.24 5.56
N PRO A 151 7.06 -5.06 5.71
CA PRO A 151 8.32 -4.87 5.01
C PRO A 151 8.19 -5.21 3.52
N VAL A 152 8.96 -4.53 2.69
CA VAL A 152 9.23 -4.94 1.30
C VAL A 152 10.33 -5.99 1.31
N TYR A 153 10.06 -7.16 0.72
CA TYR A 153 11.04 -8.22 0.57
C TYR A 153 11.85 -8.03 -0.71
N LYS A 154 13.18 -8.03 -0.58
CA LYS A 154 14.10 -8.09 -1.73
C LYS A 154 14.38 -9.55 -2.08
N THR A 155 14.49 -9.83 -3.38
CA THR A 155 14.74 -11.18 -3.89
C THR A 155 16.19 -11.35 -4.32
N TYR A 156 16.96 -12.13 -3.56
CA TYR A 156 18.37 -12.39 -3.90
C TYR A 156 18.56 -13.83 -4.38
N ARG A 157 19.41 -14.03 -5.40
CA ARG A 157 19.80 -15.35 -5.88
C ARG A 157 20.83 -15.95 -4.94
N ILE A 158 20.53 -17.11 -4.36
CA ILE A 158 21.51 -17.82 -3.52
C ILE A 158 22.62 -18.38 -4.41
N LEU A 159 23.88 -18.08 -4.05
CA LEU A 159 25.08 -18.56 -4.74
C LEU A 159 25.79 -19.65 -3.92
N ASP A 160 25.85 -19.49 -2.61
CA ASP A 160 26.55 -20.40 -1.69
C ASP A 160 25.92 -20.31 -0.28
N LEU A 161 26.14 -21.35 0.54
CA LEU A 161 25.59 -21.48 1.89
C LEU A 161 26.74 -21.76 2.87
N ARG A 162 26.77 -21.05 4.01
CA ARG A 162 27.83 -21.18 5.02
C ARG A 162 27.23 -21.08 6.43
N ASP A 163 27.17 -22.20 7.15
CA ASP A 163 26.88 -22.28 8.59
C ASP A 163 25.88 -21.24 9.16
N GLY A 164 24.67 -21.19 8.60
CA GLY A 164 23.59 -20.28 9.06
C GLY A 164 23.50 -18.95 8.31
N GLU A 165 24.44 -18.68 7.40
CA GLU A 165 24.50 -17.51 6.53
C GLU A 165 24.49 -17.92 5.06
N ILE A 166 24.16 -16.97 4.18
CA ILE A 166 24.17 -17.17 2.73
C ILE A 166 25.08 -16.17 2.04
N VAL A 167 25.62 -16.60 0.90
CA VAL A 167 26.16 -15.72 -0.13
C VAL A 167 25.11 -15.61 -1.22
N ALA A 168 24.73 -14.39 -1.58
CA ALA A 168 23.66 -14.16 -2.54
C ALA A 168 23.98 -12.99 -3.48
N MET A 169 23.39 -13.02 -4.66
CA MET A 169 23.49 -11.96 -5.66
C MET A 169 22.18 -11.18 -5.72
N THR A 170 22.25 -9.86 -5.68
CA THR A 170 21.12 -8.95 -5.86
C THR A 170 20.63 -8.96 -7.32
N GLU A 171 19.50 -8.31 -7.58
CA GLU A 171 19.00 -8.12 -8.96
C GLU A 171 19.91 -7.21 -9.80
N THR A 172 20.67 -6.32 -9.16
CA THR A 172 21.67 -5.45 -9.80
C THR A 172 22.97 -6.19 -10.16
N GLY A 173 23.15 -7.43 -9.69
CA GLY A 173 24.36 -8.21 -9.91
C GLY A 173 25.41 -8.09 -8.78
N ASP A 174 25.13 -7.33 -7.73
CA ASP A 174 26.03 -7.19 -6.59
C ASP A 174 26.04 -8.47 -5.76
N VAL A 175 27.22 -8.93 -5.36
CA VAL A 175 27.37 -10.11 -4.50
C VAL A 175 27.46 -9.67 -3.04
N LYS A 176 26.50 -10.15 -2.24
CA LYS A 176 26.43 -9.98 -0.80
C LYS A 176 26.89 -11.25 -0.11
N GLN A 177 27.73 -11.12 0.90
CA GLN A 177 28.27 -12.23 1.68
C GLN A 177 27.85 -12.10 3.14
N GLY A 178 27.69 -13.23 3.83
CA GLY A 178 27.38 -13.26 5.25
C GLY A 178 25.99 -12.72 5.58
N ILE A 179 25.00 -12.90 4.71
CA ILE A 179 23.62 -12.52 5.05
C ILE A 179 23.08 -13.59 6.00
N PRO A 180 22.71 -13.24 7.24
CA PRO A 180 22.18 -14.20 8.19
C PRO A 180 20.80 -14.69 7.79
N VAL A 181 20.49 -15.94 8.17
CA VAL A 181 19.15 -16.53 8.01
C VAL A 181 18.43 -16.54 9.35
N VAL A 182 17.15 -16.19 9.37
CA VAL A 182 16.35 -16.29 10.59
C VAL A 182 16.35 -17.74 11.09
N PRO A 183 16.64 -18.01 12.38
CA PRO A 183 16.77 -19.38 12.88
C PRO A 183 15.40 -20.07 13.10
N GLN A 184 14.31 -19.35 12.90
CA GLN A 184 12.96 -19.86 13.11
C GLN A 184 12.58 -20.89 12.03
N GLY A 185 11.82 -21.91 12.41
CA GLY A 185 11.26 -22.89 11.48
C GLY A 185 12.28 -23.72 10.70
N HIS A 186 13.50 -23.85 11.22
CA HIS A 186 14.62 -24.54 10.53
C HIS A 186 14.85 -24.03 9.10
N LEU A 187 14.63 -22.74 8.86
CA LEU A 187 14.67 -22.14 7.53
C LEU A 187 15.97 -22.43 6.78
N PHE A 188 17.13 -22.29 7.44
CA PHE A 188 18.42 -22.57 6.83
C PHE A 188 18.52 -24.01 6.29
N ARG A 189 18.02 -24.99 7.05
CA ARG A 189 18.00 -26.39 6.60
C ARG A 189 17.10 -26.57 5.38
N ARG A 190 15.90 -26.00 5.39
CA ARG A 190 14.99 -26.06 4.24
C ARG A 190 15.58 -25.42 2.98
N ILE A 191 16.30 -24.31 3.15
CA ILE A 191 17.05 -23.66 2.07
C ILE A 191 18.16 -24.57 1.56
N LYS A 192 18.94 -25.19 2.46
CA LYS A 192 20.03 -26.11 2.11
C LYS A 192 19.53 -27.31 1.31
N ASP A 193 18.46 -27.95 1.79
CA ASP A 193 17.84 -29.09 1.12
C ASP A 193 17.36 -28.68 -0.29
N ALA A 194 16.67 -27.54 -0.42
CA ALA A 194 16.22 -27.03 -1.72
C ALA A 194 17.36 -26.61 -2.67
N PHE A 195 18.49 -26.16 -2.12
CA PHE A 195 19.67 -25.78 -2.90
C PHE A 195 20.42 -27.01 -3.42
N GLU A 196 20.56 -28.06 -2.61
CA GLU A 196 21.22 -29.32 -2.97
C GLU A 196 20.39 -30.16 -3.94
N GLU A 197 19.06 -30.10 -3.87
CA GLU A 197 18.17 -30.81 -4.79
C GLU A 197 18.28 -30.36 -6.25
N GLY A 198 18.86 -29.18 -6.53
CA GLY A 198 19.15 -28.72 -7.90
C GLY A 198 17.92 -28.51 -8.80
N ARG A 199 16.70 -28.52 -8.24
CA ARG A 199 15.43 -28.47 -8.99
C ARG A 199 15.08 -27.10 -9.57
N GLY A 200 15.94 -26.10 -9.41
CA GLY A 200 15.71 -24.75 -9.90
C GLY A 200 16.66 -23.74 -9.27
N SER A 201 16.42 -22.46 -9.55
CA SER A 201 17.19 -21.37 -8.94
C SER A 201 16.53 -20.95 -7.63
N VAL A 202 17.21 -21.16 -6.50
CA VAL A 202 16.70 -20.73 -5.20
C VAL A 202 16.85 -19.21 -5.04
N ARG A 203 15.79 -18.55 -4.58
CA ARG A 203 15.75 -17.12 -4.27
C ARG A 203 15.44 -16.93 -2.80
N ALA A 204 16.29 -16.20 -2.09
CA ALA A 204 16.05 -15.77 -0.72
C ALA A 204 15.15 -14.53 -0.71
N LEU A 205 14.19 -14.48 0.22
CA LEU A 205 13.43 -13.27 0.56
C LEU A 205 14.14 -12.57 1.72
N VAL A 206 14.60 -11.35 1.47
CA VAL A 206 15.46 -10.59 2.37
C VAL A 206 14.76 -9.31 2.81
N ILE A 207 14.76 -9.04 4.11
CA ILE A 207 14.35 -7.75 4.67
C ILE A 207 15.60 -6.91 4.87
N ASN A 208 15.51 -5.61 4.54
CA ASN A 208 16.53 -4.62 4.89
C ASN A 208 15.99 -3.70 6.00
N ASP A 209 16.71 -3.61 7.11
CA ASP A 209 16.41 -2.70 8.21
C ASP A 209 17.61 -1.80 8.48
N GLY A 210 17.63 -0.63 7.83
CA GLY A 210 18.70 0.37 8.02
C GLY A 210 20.09 -0.16 7.69
N GLY A 211 20.21 -0.95 6.61
CA GLY A 211 21.47 -1.56 6.17
C GLY A 211 21.74 -2.95 6.74
N ARG A 212 20.96 -3.42 7.72
CA ARG A 212 21.03 -4.80 8.20
C ARG A 212 20.12 -5.67 7.35
N GLU A 213 20.66 -6.74 6.80
CA GLU A 213 19.93 -7.69 5.96
C GLU A 213 19.65 -8.98 6.72
N LEU A 214 18.48 -9.56 6.51
CA LEU A 214 18.09 -10.84 7.11
C LEU A 214 17.23 -11.64 6.13
N VAL A 215 17.59 -12.90 5.92
CA VAL A 215 16.77 -13.83 5.15
C VAL A 215 15.64 -14.33 6.03
N VAL A 216 14.41 -14.16 5.57
CA VAL A 216 13.19 -14.52 6.32
C VAL A 216 12.39 -15.64 5.67
N ASP A 217 12.58 -15.85 4.36
CA ASP A 217 12.00 -16.99 3.65
C ASP A 217 12.75 -17.26 2.34
N TYR A 218 12.31 -18.25 1.57
CA TYR A 218 12.85 -18.56 0.25
C TYR A 218 11.77 -19.04 -0.73
N LYS A 219 12.06 -18.93 -2.03
CA LYS A 219 11.26 -19.52 -3.11
C LYS A 219 12.15 -20.23 -4.12
N VAL A 220 11.68 -21.36 -4.64
CA VAL A 220 12.35 -22.10 -5.72
C VAL A 220 11.75 -21.66 -7.06
N ILE A 221 12.60 -21.12 -7.94
CA ILE A 221 12.21 -20.75 -9.30
C ILE A 221 12.52 -21.92 -10.21
N HIS A 222 11.46 -22.59 -10.67
CA HIS A 222 11.55 -23.62 -11.69
C HIS A 222 11.58 -22.91 -13.05
N ALA A 223 12.64 -23.12 -13.84
CA ALA A 223 12.61 -22.71 -15.23
C ALA A 223 11.53 -23.54 -15.93
N SER A 224 10.54 -22.88 -16.54
CA SER A 224 9.59 -23.57 -17.41
C SER A 224 10.39 -24.30 -18.48
N ARG A 225 10.17 -25.62 -18.62
CA ARG A 225 10.65 -26.35 -19.80
C ARG A 225 9.94 -25.73 -21.02
N LEU A 226 10.70 -25.00 -21.82
CA LEU A 226 10.34 -24.62 -23.19
C LEU A 226 10.21 -25.87 -24.06
#